data_AF-A0A919WXF8-F1
#
_entry.id   AF-A0A919WXF8-F1
#
_cell.length_a   1.000
_cell.length_b   1.000
_cell.length_c   1.000
_cell.angle_alpha   90.00
_cell.angle_beta   90.00
_cell.angle_gamma   90.00
#
_symmetry.space_group_name_H-M   'P 1'
#
loop_
_entity.id
_entity.type
_entity.pdbx_description
1 polymer ?
#
loop_
_entity_poly.entity_id
_entity_poly.type
_entity_poly.pdbx_seq_one_letter_code
_entity_poly.pdbx_strand_id
1 'polypeptide(L)' 'MTRSNKEERQLKCSFCGKKEEDVLKLVAGPGVYICNECVAKGSEIVEEGGGK' A
#
# COMPACT_ATOMS: atom_id res chain seq x y z
N MET A 1 -1.10 34.86 0.36
CA MET A 1 -0.69 33.46 0.65
C MET A 1 -1.07 32.55 -0.50
N THR A 2 -0.16 32.23 -1.42
CA THR A 2 -0.39 31.18 -2.42
C THR A 2 -0.32 29.83 -1.71
N ARG A 3 -1.47 29.34 -1.24
CA ARG A 3 -1.59 28.00 -0.63
C ARG A 3 -1.54 26.99 -1.77
N SER A 4 -0.32 26.68 -2.21
CA SER A 4 -0.03 25.63 -3.19
C SER A 4 -0.65 24.34 -2.69
N ASN A 5 -1.80 23.98 -3.25
CA ASN A 5 -2.46 22.72 -3.05
C ASN A 5 -1.63 21.66 -3.79
N LYS A 6 -0.59 21.18 -3.11
CA LYS A 6 0.19 20.01 -3.51
C LYS A 6 -0.54 18.76 -3.02
N GLU A 7 -1.81 18.61 -3.40
CA GLU A 7 -2.41 17.27 -3.57
C GLU A 7 -1.77 16.66 -4.81
N GLU A 8 -0.46 16.41 -4.72
CA GLU A 8 0.15 15.33 -5.47
C GLU A 8 -0.71 14.12 -5.20
N ARG A 9 -1.13 13.44 -6.25
CA ARG A 9 -1.97 12.25 -6.21
C ARG A 9 -1.22 11.20 -5.39
N GLN A 10 -1.37 11.25 -4.06
CA GLN A 10 -0.55 10.46 -3.16
C GLN A 10 -1.01 9.01 -3.33
N LEU A 11 -0.24 8.27 -4.11
CA LEU A 11 -0.42 6.85 -4.31
C LEU A 11 -0.23 6.22 -2.93
N LYS A 12 -1.34 5.75 -2.37
CA LYS A 12 -1.40 5.20 -1.02
C LYS A 12 -1.90 3.77 -1.09
N CYS A 13 -1.29 2.90 -0.31
CA CYS A 13 -1.71 1.52 -0.18
C CYS A 13 -3.17 1.47 0.29
N SER A 14 -4.01 0.74 -0.43
CA SER A 14 -5.43 0.55 -0.10
C SER A 14 -5.64 -0.25 1.18
N PHE A 15 -4.64 -0.99 1.65
CA PHE A 15 -4.72 -1.86 2.82
C PHE A 15 -4.26 -1.17 4.11
N CYS A 16 -3.10 -0.52 4.10
CA CYS A 16 -2.54 0.14 5.29
C CYS A 16 -2.62 1.67 5.26
N GLY A 17 -2.96 2.28 4.11
CA GLY A 17 -3.01 3.73 3.94
C GLY A 17 -1.66 4.43 3.81
N LYS A 18 -0.54 3.69 3.87
CA LYS A 18 0.82 4.26 3.70
C LYS A 18 1.02 4.80 2.29
N LYS A 19 1.77 5.89 2.18
CA LYS A 19 2.12 6.53 0.92
C LYS A 19 3.28 5.77 0.25
N GLU A 20 3.48 6.02 -1.03
CA GLU A 20 4.65 5.51 -1.77
C GLU A 20 5.99 5.90 -1.11
N GLU A 21 6.08 7.10 -0.52
CA GLU A 21 7.28 7.58 0.19
C GLU A 21 7.58 6.81 1.50
N ASP A 22 6.56 6.24 2.14
CA ASP A 22 6.66 5.51 3.41
C ASP A 22 6.98 4.02 3.22
N VAL A 23 6.98 3.52 1.97
CA VAL A 23 7.15 2.09 1.68
C VAL A 23 8.27 1.86 0.68
N LEU A 24 8.95 0.72 0.81
CA LEU A 24 10.01 0.33 -0.12
C LEU A 24 9.48 0.04 -1.52
N LYS A 25 8.26 -0.51 -1.61
CA LYS A 25 7.61 -0.82 -2.88
C LYS A 25 6.12 -0.64 -2.76
N LEU A 26 5.55 0.16 -3.66
CA LEU A 26 4.12 0.29 -3.89
C LEU A 26 3.80 -0.24 -5.29
N VAL A 27 2.88 -1.20 -5.38
CA VAL A 27 2.41 -1.77 -6.64
C VAL A 27 1.05 -1.17 -6.96
N ALA A 28 0.94 -0.54 -8.13
CA ALA A 28 -0.32 -0.02 -8.66
C ALA A 28 -0.95 -1.05 -9.62
N GLY A 29 -2.03 -1.68 -9.18
CA GLY A 29 -2.90 -2.52 -10.01
C GLY A 29 -4.09 -1.75 -10.58
N PRO A 30 -4.96 -2.41 -11.38
CA PRO A 30 -6.18 -1.81 -11.88
C PRO A 30 -7.14 -1.49 -10.72
N GLY A 31 -7.09 -0.24 -10.22
CA GLY A 31 -7.97 0.27 -9.16
C GLY A 31 -7.55 -0.07 -7.73
N VAL A 32 -6.40 -0.73 -7.53
CA VAL A 32 -5.91 -1.11 -6.19
C VAL A 32 -4.42 -0.83 -6.06
N TYR A 33 -4.00 -0.38 -4.87
CA TYR A 33 -2.60 -0.16 -4.55
C TYR A 33 -2.21 -1.04 -3.36
N ILE A 34 -1.13 -1.79 -3.50
CA ILE A 34 -0.62 -2.66 -2.42
C ILE A 34 0.87 -2.44 -2.21
N CYS A 35 1.29 -2.34 -0.95
CA CYS A 35 2.70 -2.21 -0.59
C CYS A 35 3.33 -3.54 -0.18
N ASN A 36 4.66 -3.61 -0.19
CA ASN A 36 5.41 -4.81 0.18
C ASN A 36 5.08 -5.34 1.59
N GLU A 37 4.84 -4.45 2.56
CA GLU A 37 4.47 -4.87 3.92
C GLU A 37 3.10 -5.54 3.96
N CYS A 38 2.11 -5.04 3.22
CA CYS A 38 0.79 -5.65 3.17
C CYS A 38 0.82 -7.02 2.48
N VAL A 39 1.66 -7.17 1.45
CA VAL A 39 1.89 -8.49 0.83
C VAL A 39 2.52 -9.46 1.82
N ALA A 40 3.56 -9.04 2.55
CA ALA A 40 4.23 -9.90 3.53
C ALA A 40 3.30 -10.34 4.65
N LYS A 41 2.53 -9.39 5.23
CA LYS A 41 1.51 -9.69 6.25
C LYS A 41 0.43 -10.62 5.69
N GLY A 42 -0.05 -10.36 4.47
CA GLY A 42 -1.03 -11.20 3.80
C GLY A 42 -0.54 -12.63 3.58
N SER A 43 0.75 -12.81 3.23
CA SER A 43 1.38 -14.11 3.07
C SER A 43 1.41 -14.88 4.39
N GLU A 44 1.84 -14.24 5.48
CA GLU A 44 1.88 -14.86 6.81
C GLU A 44 0.51 -15.41 7.22
N ILE A 45 -0.56 -14.63 7.03
CA ILE A 45 -1.93 -15.03 7.39
C ILE A 45 -2.43 -16.17 6.50
N VAL A 46 -2.10 -16.15 5.20
CA VAL A 46 -2.48 -17.22 4.26
C VAL A 46 -1.71 -18.51 4.55
N GLU A 47 -0.42 -18.40 4.88
CA GLU A 47 0.42 -19.54 5.23
C GLU A 47 0.00 -20.19 6.56
N GLU A 48 -0.45 -19.39 7.54
CA GLU A 48 -0.97 -19.91 8.80
C GLU A 48 -2.39 -20.49 8.71
N GLY A 49 -3.26 -19.92 7.87
CA GLY A 49 -4.67 -20.33 7.75
C GLY A 49 -5.00 -21.34 6.65
N GLY A 50 -4.09 -21.58 5.70
CA GLY A 50 -4.37 -22.31 4.46
C GLY A 50 -3.98 -23.79 4.42
N GLY A 51 -3.45 -24.36 5.50
CA GLY A 51 -2.91 -25.72 5.42
C GLY A 51 -2.59 -26.38 6.76
N LYS A 52 -3.63 -26.80 7.47
CA LYS A 52 -3.69 -28.12 8.12
C LYS A 52 -5.14 -28.60 8.21
#